data_AF-A0AA96EI43-F1
#
_entry.id   AF-A0AA96EI43-F1
#
_cell.length_a   1.000
_cell.length_b   1.000
_cell.length_c   1.000
_cell.angle_alpha   90.00
_cell.angle_beta   90.00
_cell.angle_gamma   90.00
#
_symmetry.space_group_name_H-M   'P 1'
#
loop_
_entity.id
_entity.type
_entity.pdbx_description
1 polymer ?
#
loop_
_entity_poly.entity_id
_entity_poly.type
_entity_poly.pdbx_seq_one_letter_code
_entity_poly.pdbx_strand_id
1 'polypeptide(L)'
;MTQRRPAFGVGAGAQGWPVACVSRPKHSGRQVARGFSLLEVLGALALMALLLLGIYSGVRTATRSVRAGGAAVERLDQLRSTQQFMRQELAQIQAVPQSRDANGDSIFFVGDAQSMRFVAPLPGYLGKLGPQLQEWKLVSNGKGGSRLEVSFALLPPDGSKPKPVGEPEVLMDDVREGHFSYRTPDTPDQPGTWQPTWPDPRMLPRVVRVELKLDGLHDWPRLDAPLRIDPTAGLGQQMDMLRGLRRQPVTR
;
A
#
# COMPACT_ATOMS: atom_id res chain seq x y z
N MET A 1 -4.71 36.06 -70.89
CA MET A 1 -3.25 35.79 -70.90
C MET A 1 -3.08 34.35 -71.34
N THR A 2 -3.02 33.97 -72.61
CA THR A 2 -2.44 34.57 -73.83
C THR A 2 -0.92 34.66 -73.81
N GLN A 3 -0.25 33.63 -74.35
CA GLN A 3 0.93 33.67 -75.24
C GLN A 3 1.23 32.21 -75.65
N ARG A 4 0.98 31.69 -76.86
CA ARG A 4 1.53 31.99 -78.21
C ARG A 4 3.07 32.09 -78.18
N ARG A 5 3.81 31.05 -78.63
CA ARG A 5 4.28 30.74 -80.03
C ARG A 5 5.46 31.66 -80.45
N PRO A 6 6.31 31.35 -81.48
CA PRO A 6 6.41 30.18 -82.39
C PRO A 6 7.84 29.75 -82.87
N ALA A 7 7.87 28.78 -83.82
CA ALA A 7 8.63 28.75 -85.10
C ALA A 7 10.18 28.61 -85.08
N PHE A 8 10.90 28.06 -86.07
CA PHE A 8 10.71 27.23 -87.28
C PHE A 8 12.14 27.00 -87.83
N GLY A 9 12.35 25.97 -88.65
CA GLY A 9 13.57 25.77 -89.49
C GLY A 9 13.99 24.29 -89.48
N VAL A 10 13.52 23.44 -90.41
CA VAL A 10 13.86 23.33 -91.85
C VAL A 10 15.36 23.23 -92.10
N GLY A 11 15.79 22.01 -92.42
CA GLY A 11 17.10 21.66 -92.93
C GLY A 11 17.03 20.24 -93.51
N ALA A 12 16.62 20.15 -94.77
CA ALA A 12 16.69 18.95 -95.58
C ALA A 12 18.16 18.65 -95.93
N GLY A 13 18.51 17.37 -95.98
CA GLY A 13 19.84 16.93 -96.42
C GLY A 13 20.01 15.45 -96.21
N ALA A 14 19.60 14.67 -97.21
CA ALA A 14 20.02 13.29 -97.45
C ALA A 14 21.52 13.13 -97.19
N GLN A 15 22.00 11.95 -96.74
CA GLN A 15 22.92 11.01 -97.43
C GLN A 15 22.93 9.69 -96.63
N GLY A 16 22.57 8.58 -97.27
CA GLY A 16 22.55 7.25 -96.64
C GLY A 16 23.92 6.61 -96.59
N TRP A 17 24.25 5.98 -95.46
CA TRP A 17 25.32 4.98 -95.32
C TRP A 17 24.70 3.69 -94.75
N PRO A 18 24.81 2.54 -95.43
CA PRO A 18 24.38 1.26 -94.88
C PRO A 18 25.51 0.72 -94.02
N VAL A 19 25.31 0.58 -92.72
CA VAL A 19 26.28 -0.15 -91.89
C VAL A 19 25.57 -1.08 -90.94
N ALA A 20 25.57 -2.34 -91.36
CA ALA A 20 25.60 -3.58 -90.58
C ALA A 20 24.78 -3.61 -89.29
N CYS A 21 23.67 -4.35 -89.37
CA CYS A 21 23.06 -5.00 -88.22
C CYS A 21 24.10 -5.97 -87.61
N VAL A 22 24.88 -5.49 -86.65
CA VAL A 22 25.73 -6.34 -85.82
C VAL A 22 24.80 -7.15 -84.93
N SER A 23 24.52 -8.38 -85.36
CA SER A 23 23.93 -9.41 -84.52
C SER A 23 24.87 -9.67 -83.34
N ARG A 24 24.61 -9.00 -82.21
CA ARG A 24 25.24 -9.33 -80.93
C ARG A 24 24.92 -10.81 -80.64
N PRO A 25 25.92 -11.66 -80.37
CA PRO A 25 25.64 -13.00 -79.89
C PRO A 25 24.88 -12.84 -78.56
N LYS A 26 23.64 -13.34 -78.52
CA LYS A 26 22.99 -13.63 -77.25
C LYS A 26 23.83 -14.76 -76.64
N HIS A 27 24.79 -14.40 -75.79
CA HIS A 27 25.28 -15.35 -74.80
C HIS A 27 24.04 -15.76 -74.01
N SER A 28 23.47 -16.91 -74.37
CA SER A 28 22.68 -17.72 -73.46
C SER A 28 23.66 -18.15 -72.37
N GLY A 29 23.94 -17.21 -71.47
CA GLY A 29 24.54 -17.51 -70.20
C GLY A 29 23.58 -18.48 -69.58
N ARG A 30 23.96 -19.75 -69.60
CA ARG A 30 23.36 -20.80 -68.81
C ARG A 30 23.29 -20.22 -67.41
N GLN A 31 22.12 -19.72 -67.02
CA GLN A 31 21.84 -19.35 -65.64
C GLN A 31 22.01 -20.67 -64.91
N VAL A 32 23.21 -20.87 -64.37
CA VAL A 32 23.44 -21.91 -63.38
C VAL A 32 22.49 -21.52 -62.27
N ALA A 33 21.35 -22.21 -62.18
CA ALA A 33 20.49 -22.15 -61.02
C ALA A 33 21.41 -22.48 -59.85
N ARG A 34 21.84 -21.44 -59.12
CA ARG A 34 22.62 -21.61 -57.90
C ARG A 34 21.65 -22.29 -56.94
N GLY A 35 21.77 -23.61 -56.83
CA GLY A 35 21.10 -24.37 -55.77
C GLY A 35 21.48 -23.73 -54.45
N PHE A 36 20.49 -23.53 -53.58
CA PHE A 36 20.70 -22.93 -52.27
C PHE A 36 21.76 -23.74 -51.52
N SER A 37 22.80 -23.06 -51.04
CA SER A 37 23.86 -23.72 -50.29
C SER A 37 23.30 -24.22 -48.95
N LEU A 38 23.69 -25.41 -48.53
CA LEU A 38 23.40 -25.92 -47.18
C LEU A 38 23.85 -24.91 -46.11
N LEU A 39 24.97 -24.21 -46.34
CA LEU A 39 25.50 -23.18 -45.45
C LEU A 39 24.56 -21.98 -45.32
N GLU A 40 23.81 -21.65 -46.36
CA GLU A 40 22.88 -20.51 -46.37
C GLU A 40 21.61 -20.83 -45.56
N VAL A 41 21.10 -22.07 -45.68
CA VAL A 41 19.99 -22.55 -44.82
C VAL A 41 20.41 -22.60 -43.36
N LEU A 42 21.61 -23.15 -43.07
CA LEU A 42 22.15 -23.20 -41.71
C LEU A 42 22.36 -21.80 -41.13
N GLY A 43 22.85 -20.85 -41.93
CA GLY A 43 22.99 -19.45 -41.53
C GLY A 43 21.64 -18.80 -41.22
N ALA A 44 20.63 -18.98 -42.09
CA ALA A 44 19.28 -18.46 -41.86
C ALA A 44 18.63 -19.05 -40.59
N LEU A 45 18.80 -20.35 -40.35
CA LEU A 45 18.33 -21.01 -39.12
C LEU A 45 19.06 -20.49 -37.88
N ALA A 46 20.37 -20.27 -37.95
CA ALA A 46 21.13 -19.69 -36.85
C ALA A 46 20.66 -18.26 -36.53
N LEU A 47 20.43 -17.42 -37.54
CA LEU A 47 19.89 -16.07 -37.36
C LEU A 47 18.46 -16.10 -36.80
N MET A 48 17.61 -17.01 -37.29
CA MET A 48 16.26 -17.21 -36.77
C MET A 48 16.28 -17.65 -35.30
N ALA A 49 17.16 -18.59 -34.93
CA ALA A 49 17.32 -19.04 -33.57
C ALA A 49 17.76 -17.91 -32.64
N LEU A 50 18.71 -17.06 -33.07
CA LEU A 50 19.13 -15.88 -32.33
C LEU A 50 18.00 -14.86 -32.16
N LEU A 51 17.20 -14.62 -33.21
CA LEU A 51 16.04 -13.73 -33.17
C LEU A 51 15.02 -14.24 -32.13
N LEU A 52 14.65 -15.51 -32.20
CA LEU A 52 13.70 -16.13 -31.27
C LEU A 52 14.23 -16.10 -29.83
N LEU A 53 15.53 -16.33 -29.63
CA LEU A 53 16.17 -16.22 -28.32
C LEU A 53 16.08 -14.78 -27.77
N GLY A 54 16.32 -13.77 -28.61
CA GLY A 54 16.16 -12.37 -28.24
C GLY A 54 14.74 -12.02 -27.84
N ILE A 55 13.75 -12.46 -28.63
CA ILE A 55 12.31 -12.26 -28.32
C ILE A 55 11.94 -12.95 -27.01
N TYR A 56 12.32 -14.21 -26.84
CA TYR A 56 12.03 -14.98 -25.62
C TYR A 56 12.66 -14.31 -24.39
N SER A 57 13.91 -13.87 -24.48
CA SER A 57 14.60 -13.15 -23.41
C SER A 57 13.91 -11.82 -23.08
N GLY A 58 13.52 -11.06 -24.10
CA GLY A 58 12.78 -9.80 -23.95
C GLY A 58 11.44 -10.01 -23.24
N VAL A 59 10.63 -10.98 -23.68
CA VAL A 59 9.35 -11.33 -23.07
C VAL A 59 9.53 -11.82 -21.63
N ARG A 60 10.51 -12.70 -21.39
CA ARG A 60 10.81 -13.20 -20.05
C ARG A 60 11.25 -12.09 -19.10
N THR A 61 12.01 -11.11 -19.59
CA THR A 61 12.46 -9.97 -18.81
C THR A 61 11.30 -9.03 -18.52
N ALA A 62 10.52 -8.65 -19.53
CA ALA A 62 9.34 -7.80 -19.37
C ALA A 62 8.34 -8.39 -18.38
N THR A 63 8.04 -9.69 -18.47
CA THR A 63 7.11 -10.37 -17.55
C THR A 63 7.63 -10.39 -16.11
N ARG A 64 8.94 -10.58 -15.90
CA ARG A 64 9.55 -10.47 -14.56
C ARG A 64 9.46 -9.05 -14.02
N SER A 65 9.78 -8.05 -14.83
CA SER A 65 9.69 -6.64 -14.44
C SER A 65 8.27 -6.23 -14.07
N VAL A 66 7.26 -6.65 -14.84
CA VAL A 66 5.85 -6.37 -14.52
C VAL A 66 5.43 -7.01 -13.20
N ARG A 67 5.81 -8.28 -12.95
CA ARG A 67 5.49 -8.96 -11.69
C ARG A 67 6.16 -8.31 -10.49
N ALA A 68 7.46 -7.99 -10.60
CA ALA A 68 8.19 -7.31 -9.53
C ALA A 68 7.63 -5.91 -9.26
N GLY A 69 7.29 -5.17 -10.32
CA GLY A 69 6.64 -3.86 -10.20
C GLY A 69 5.28 -3.94 -9.54
N GLY A 70 4.45 -4.92 -9.92
CA GLY A 70 3.14 -5.17 -9.31
C GLY A 70 3.24 -5.44 -7.81
N ALA A 71 4.12 -6.35 -7.40
CA ALA A 71 4.34 -6.67 -5.98
C ALA A 71 4.82 -5.46 -5.16
N ALA A 72 5.66 -4.59 -5.75
CA ALA A 72 6.12 -3.37 -5.09
C ALA A 72 4.98 -2.36 -4.88
N VAL A 73 4.11 -2.20 -5.89
CA VAL A 73 2.92 -1.32 -5.80
C VAL A 73 1.94 -1.84 -4.75
N GLU A 74 1.63 -3.14 -4.76
CA GLU A 74 0.73 -3.74 -3.78
C GLU A 74 1.24 -3.56 -2.34
N ARG A 75 2.56 -3.69 -2.13
CA ARG A 75 3.17 -3.46 -0.82
C ARG A 75 3.06 -2.00 -0.36
N LEU A 76 3.23 -1.04 -1.27
CA LEU A 76 3.04 0.38 -1.00
C LEU A 76 1.58 0.73 -0.69
N ASP A 77 0.65 0.13 -1.43
CA ASP A 77 -0.79 0.33 -1.22
C ASP A 77 -1.23 -0.25 0.13
N GLN A 78 -0.71 -1.42 0.51
CA GLN A 78 -0.91 -1.98 1.85
C GLN A 78 -0.38 -1.01 2.92
N LEU A 79 0.87 -0.54 2.79
CA LEU A 79 1.46 0.42 3.73
C LEU A 79 0.61 1.67 3.88
N ARG A 80 0.21 2.29 2.77
CA ARG A 80 -0.60 3.51 2.77
C ARG A 80 -1.98 3.26 3.41
N SER A 81 -2.62 2.15 3.06
CA SER A 81 -3.93 1.78 3.59
C SER A 81 -3.86 1.53 5.09
N THR A 82 -2.84 0.81 5.56
CA THR A 82 -2.60 0.57 6.99
C THR A 82 -2.38 1.87 7.74
N GLN A 83 -1.56 2.80 7.21
CA GLN A 83 -1.37 4.09 7.88
C GLN A 83 -2.66 4.91 7.97
N GLN A 84 -3.44 4.93 6.89
CA GLN A 84 -4.70 5.66 6.86
C GLN A 84 -5.68 5.06 7.87
N PHE A 85 -5.83 3.73 7.87
CA PHE A 85 -6.65 3.00 8.83
C PHE A 85 -6.23 3.34 10.26
N MET A 86 -4.94 3.19 10.57
CA MET A 86 -4.44 3.42 11.92
C MET A 86 -4.70 4.85 12.41
N ARG A 87 -4.48 5.84 11.54
CA ARG A 87 -4.75 7.24 11.86
C ARG A 87 -6.23 7.51 12.10
N GLN A 88 -7.10 6.88 11.31
CA GLN A 88 -8.56 7.04 11.43
C GLN A 88 -9.10 6.39 12.70
N GLU A 89 -8.65 5.18 13.04
CA GLU A 89 -9.08 4.47 14.24
C GLU A 89 -8.57 5.15 15.52
N LEU A 90 -7.29 5.55 15.56
CA LEU A 90 -6.74 6.27 16.72
C LEU A 90 -7.42 7.63 16.94
N ALA A 91 -7.88 8.28 15.88
CA ALA A 91 -8.62 9.54 15.98
C ALA A 91 -10.05 9.35 16.53
N GLN A 92 -10.58 8.12 16.54
CA GLN A 92 -11.91 7.77 17.01
C GLN A 92 -11.91 7.09 18.39
N ILE A 93 -10.77 7.09 19.09
CA ILE A 93 -10.69 6.59 20.47
C ILE A 93 -11.67 7.36 21.35
N GLN A 94 -12.42 6.62 22.15
CA GLN A 94 -13.40 7.18 23.07
C GLN A 94 -12.96 6.99 24.52
N ALA A 95 -13.31 7.96 25.36
CA ALA A 95 -13.14 7.87 26.81
C ALA A 95 -14.23 6.98 27.44
N VAL A 96 -14.26 5.70 27.04
CA VAL A 96 -15.12 4.66 27.62
C VAL A 96 -14.24 3.73 28.46
N PRO A 97 -14.61 3.45 29.73
CA PRO A 97 -13.83 2.54 30.55
C PRO A 97 -13.78 1.13 29.96
N GLN A 98 -12.58 0.61 29.72
CA GLN A 98 -12.37 -0.78 29.27
C GLN A 98 -12.35 -1.78 30.41
N SER A 99 -12.05 -1.34 31.63
CA SER A 99 -12.04 -2.15 32.86
C SER A 99 -11.97 -1.22 34.08
N ARG A 100 -11.95 -1.82 35.28
CA ARG A 100 -11.62 -1.13 36.53
C ARG A 100 -10.39 -1.74 37.16
N ASP A 101 -9.60 -0.93 37.87
CA ASP A 101 -8.48 -1.42 38.67
C ASP A 101 -8.95 -2.01 40.02
N ALA A 102 -8.00 -2.40 40.88
CA ALA A 102 -8.30 -2.97 42.20
C ALA A 102 -8.99 -1.99 43.16
N ASN A 103 -8.83 -0.67 42.93
CA ASN A 103 -9.44 0.39 43.73
C ASN A 103 -10.82 0.80 43.19
N GLY A 104 -11.23 0.26 42.02
CA GLY A 104 -12.47 0.58 41.34
C GLY A 104 -12.36 1.74 40.35
N ASP A 105 -11.16 2.29 40.14
CA ASP A 105 -10.91 3.38 39.19
C ASP A 105 -11.08 2.89 37.75
N SER A 106 -11.71 3.73 36.92
CA SER A 106 -11.92 3.42 35.50
C SER A 106 -10.61 3.48 34.72
N ILE A 107 -10.31 2.41 34.00
CA ILE A 107 -9.19 2.31 33.07
C ILE A 107 -9.72 2.61 31.67
N PHE A 108 -9.13 3.59 30.99
CA PHE A 108 -9.52 4.01 29.63
C PHE A 108 -8.50 3.62 28.59
N PHE A 109 -7.20 3.66 28.91
CA PHE A 109 -6.12 3.32 28.00
C PHE A 109 -5.04 2.51 28.71
N VAL A 110 -4.48 1.51 28.04
CA VAL A 110 -3.30 0.79 28.51
C VAL A 110 -2.36 0.63 27.32
N GLY A 111 -1.08 0.90 27.50
CA GLY A 111 -0.12 0.70 26.42
C GLY A 111 1.32 0.70 26.88
N ASP A 112 2.11 -0.12 26.21
CA ASP A 112 3.57 -0.22 26.30
C ASP A 112 4.19 -0.15 24.90
N ALA A 113 5.49 -0.42 24.79
CA ALA A 113 6.19 -0.34 23.52
C ALA A 113 5.72 -1.38 22.49
N GLN A 114 5.03 -2.46 22.89
CA GLN A 114 4.65 -3.58 22.01
C GLN A 114 3.14 -3.73 21.85
N SER A 115 2.35 -3.10 22.69
CA SER A 115 0.90 -3.18 22.63
C SER A 115 0.19 -1.92 23.11
N MET A 116 -1.01 -1.69 22.60
CA MET A 116 -1.94 -0.74 23.17
C MET A 116 -3.38 -1.26 23.11
N ARG A 117 -4.17 -0.86 24.09
CA ARG A 117 -5.54 -1.31 24.27
C ARG A 117 -6.45 -0.15 24.68
N PHE A 118 -7.52 0.04 23.93
CA PHE A 118 -8.40 1.20 24.02
C PHE A 118 -9.81 0.86 23.51
N VAL A 119 -10.77 1.75 23.76
CA VAL A 119 -12.13 1.61 23.23
C VAL A 119 -12.33 2.56 22.06
N ALA A 120 -12.84 2.05 20.95
CA ALA A 120 -13.19 2.82 19.76
C ALA A 120 -14.41 2.18 19.05
N PRO A 121 -15.17 2.92 18.24
CA PRO A 121 -16.18 2.34 17.37
C PRO A 121 -15.61 1.20 16.54
N LEU A 122 -16.39 0.13 16.37
CA LEU A 122 -16.01 -0.88 15.39
C LEU A 122 -16.04 -0.28 13.98
N PRO A 123 -15.08 -0.65 13.12
CA PRO A 123 -15.14 -0.30 11.70
C PRO A 123 -16.49 -0.68 11.08
N GLY A 124 -16.95 0.07 10.10
CA GLY A 124 -18.32 -0.05 9.55
C GLY A 124 -18.73 -1.45 9.09
N TYR A 125 -17.78 -2.33 8.73
CA TYR A 125 -18.05 -3.73 8.37
C TYR A 125 -18.43 -4.61 9.58
N LEU A 126 -18.06 -4.22 10.80
CA LEU A 126 -18.41 -4.86 12.07
C LEU A 126 -19.47 -4.06 12.87
N GLY A 127 -19.95 -2.94 12.30
CA GLY A 127 -20.51 -1.77 12.99
C GLY A 127 -21.90 -1.85 13.61
N LYS A 128 -22.33 -2.98 14.20
CA LYS A 128 -23.63 -3.06 14.91
C LYS A 128 -23.55 -3.07 16.42
N LEU A 129 -22.35 -3.21 16.99
CA LEU A 129 -22.19 -3.49 18.42
C LEU A 129 -21.78 -2.25 19.24
N GLY A 130 -21.70 -1.06 18.63
CA GLY A 130 -21.25 0.15 19.32
C GLY A 130 -19.73 0.17 19.55
N PRO A 131 -19.22 1.02 20.46
CA PRO A 131 -17.80 1.07 20.81
C PRO A 131 -17.34 -0.25 21.41
N GLN A 132 -16.21 -0.77 20.94
CA GLN A 132 -15.65 -2.03 21.38
C GLN A 132 -14.19 -1.89 21.76
N LEU A 133 -13.70 -2.88 22.51
CA LEU A 133 -12.31 -2.96 22.89
C LEU A 133 -11.48 -3.35 21.68
N GLN A 134 -10.49 -2.52 21.36
CA GLN A 134 -9.47 -2.81 20.36
C GLN A 134 -8.13 -2.99 21.06
N GLU A 135 -7.35 -3.97 20.60
CA GLU A 135 -6.00 -4.19 21.07
C GLU A 135 -5.06 -4.39 19.89
N TRP A 136 -4.06 -3.50 19.79
CA TRP A 136 -3.06 -3.51 18.72
C TRP A 136 -1.76 -4.02 19.29
N LYS A 137 -1.13 -4.98 18.61
CA LYS A 137 0.04 -5.70 19.12
C LYS A 137 1.08 -5.96 18.04
N LEU A 138 2.34 -5.86 18.43
CA LEU A 138 3.45 -6.44 17.70
C LEU A 138 3.67 -7.87 18.19
N VAL A 139 3.51 -8.84 17.30
CA VAL A 139 3.66 -10.27 17.60
C VAL A 139 4.64 -10.92 16.63
N SER A 140 5.31 -11.99 17.06
CA SER A 140 6.20 -12.76 16.18
C SER A 140 5.43 -13.33 14.99
N ASN A 141 5.99 -13.20 13.79
CA ASN A 141 5.40 -13.77 12.57
C ASN A 141 5.84 -15.23 12.31
N GLY A 142 6.63 -15.83 13.21
CA GLY A 142 7.14 -17.20 13.08
C GLY A 142 8.25 -17.39 12.04
N LYS A 143 8.69 -16.31 11.36
CA LYS A 143 9.72 -16.33 10.30
C LYS A 143 10.98 -15.54 10.68
N GLY A 144 11.15 -15.20 11.96
CA GLY A 144 12.26 -14.39 12.46
C GLY A 144 12.01 -12.89 12.43
N GLY A 145 10.79 -12.44 12.14
CA GLY A 145 10.33 -11.06 12.25
C GLY A 145 9.07 -10.95 13.11
N SER A 146 8.44 -9.78 13.06
CA SER A 146 7.17 -9.49 13.71
C SER A 146 6.11 -9.05 12.70
N ARG A 147 4.87 -9.00 13.15
CA ARG A 147 3.74 -8.41 12.44
C ARG A 147 2.90 -7.58 13.41
N LEU A 148 2.34 -6.50 12.88
CA LEU A 148 1.37 -5.67 13.58
C LEU A 148 -0.03 -6.24 13.35
N GLU A 149 -0.72 -6.53 14.43
CA GLU A 149 -2.09 -7.05 14.41
C GLU A 149 -3.05 -6.15 15.20
N VAL A 150 -4.32 -6.19 14.83
CA VAL A 150 -5.44 -5.68 15.63
C VAL A 150 -6.36 -6.83 16.00
N SER A 151 -6.79 -6.85 17.26
CA SER A 151 -7.86 -7.74 17.73
C SER A 151 -9.00 -6.93 18.33
N PHE A 152 -10.20 -7.48 18.22
CA PHE A 152 -11.43 -6.86 18.68
C PHE A 152 -12.06 -7.72 19.78
N ALA A 153 -12.64 -7.09 20.79
CA ALA A 153 -13.39 -7.78 21.82
C ALA A 153 -14.65 -7.02 22.22
N LEU A 154 -15.73 -7.76 22.44
CA LEU A 154 -16.97 -7.22 22.99
C LEU A 154 -16.74 -6.76 24.42
N LEU A 155 -17.06 -5.51 24.70
CA LEU A 155 -17.06 -4.90 26.02
C LEU A 155 -18.45 -5.04 26.65
N PRO A 156 -18.64 -5.92 27.64
CA PRO A 156 -19.92 -6.13 28.28
C PRO A 156 -20.34 -4.92 29.14
N PRO A 157 -21.63 -4.52 29.13
CA PRO A 157 -22.10 -3.37 29.92
C PRO A 157 -22.09 -3.63 31.43
N ASP A 158 -22.01 -4.89 31.85
CA ASP A 158 -21.95 -5.32 33.25
C ASP A 158 -20.52 -5.26 33.84
N GLY A 159 -19.52 -4.87 33.04
CA GLY A 159 -18.12 -4.80 33.46
C GLY A 159 -17.44 -6.18 33.56
N SER A 160 -18.06 -7.24 33.06
CA SER A 160 -17.42 -8.55 32.93
C SER A 160 -16.28 -8.53 31.90
N LYS A 161 -15.47 -9.59 31.88
CA LYS A 161 -14.28 -9.65 31.02
C LYS A 161 -14.66 -9.50 29.53
N PRO A 162 -13.90 -8.70 28.75
CA PRO A 162 -14.09 -8.58 27.32
C PRO A 162 -14.03 -9.93 26.60
N LYS A 163 -14.89 -10.14 25.61
CA LYS A 163 -14.98 -11.39 24.84
C LYS A 163 -14.42 -11.19 23.42
N PRO A 164 -13.36 -11.90 23.00
CA PRO A 164 -12.81 -11.75 21.66
C PRO A 164 -13.85 -11.95 20.55
N VAL A 165 -13.70 -11.19 19.47
CA VAL A 165 -14.53 -11.25 18.26
C VAL A 165 -13.64 -11.53 17.08
N GLY A 166 -13.88 -12.66 16.42
CA GLY A 166 -13.09 -13.07 15.26
C GLY A 166 -11.64 -13.39 15.62
N GLU A 167 -10.82 -13.53 14.58
CA GLU A 167 -9.38 -13.69 14.71
C GLU A 167 -8.69 -12.32 14.58
N PRO A 168 -7.48 -12.15 15.15
CA PRO A 168 -6.69 -10.95 14.94
C PRO A 168 -6.43 -10.71 13.45
N GLU A 169 -6.61 -9.46 13.01
CA GLU A 169 -6.34 -9.04 11.65
C GLU A 169 -4.91 -8.49 11.53
N VAL A 170 -4.17 -8.95 10.52
CA VAL A 170 -2.81 -8.48 10.26
C VAL A 170 -2.86 -7.15 9.51
N LEU A 171 -2.41 -6.09 10.16
CA LEU A 171 -2.31 -4.74 9.57
C LEU A 171 -1.02 -4.59 8.75
N MET A 172 0.08 -5.15 9.24
CA MET A 172 1.39 -5.07 8.57
C MET A 172 2.24 -6.28 8.94
N ASP A 173 2.62 -7.10 7.95
CA ASP A 173 3.58 -8.19 8.12
C ASP A 173 5.02 -7.71 7.82
N ASP A 174 6.00 -8.59 8.07
CA ASP A 174 7.43 -8.39 7.78
C ASP A 174 8.00 -7.12 8.46
N VAL A 175 7.68 -6.95 9.75
CA VAL A 175 8.21 -5.90 10.62
C VAL A 175 9.48 -6.41 11.30
N ARG A 176 10.62 -5.80 11.00
CA ARG A 176 11.91 -6.12 11.64
C ARG A 176 12.00 -5.57 13.06
N GLU A 177 11.60 -4.32 13.23
CA GLU A 177 11.56 -3.63 14.52
C GLU A 177 10.30 -2.77 14.56
N GLY A 178 9.66 -2.67 15.72
CA GLY A 178 8.51 -1.80 15.88
C GLY A 178 8.31 -1.41 17.33
N HIS A 179 7.80 -0.20 17.54
CA HIS A 179 7.34 0.19 18.86
C HIS A 179 6.25 1.27 18.83
N PHE A 180 5.51 1.31 19.93
CA PHE A 180 4.60 2.40 20.27
C PHE A 180 5.25 3.36 21.25
N SER A 181 4.89 4.63 21.16
CA SER A 181 5.18 5.61 22.19
C SER A 181 4.02 6.59 22.36
N TYR A 182 3.94 7.17 23.55
CA TYR A 182 2.79 7.92 24.00
C TYR A 182 3.21 9.29 24.49
N ARG A 183 2.49 10.33 24.08
CA ARG A 183 2.73 11.70 24.54
C ARG A 183 1.72 12.09 25.60
N THR A 184 2.21 12.52 26.77
CA THR A 184 1.34 13.07 27.82
C THR A 184 0.70 14.40 27.39
N PRO A 185 -0.44 14.79 28.00
CA PRO A 185 -0.97 16.14 27.83
C PRO A 185 0.05 17.20 28.27
N ASP A 186 -0.07 18.39 27.69
CA ASP A 186 0.69 19.55 28.17
C ASP A 186 0.03 20.05 29.45
N THR A 187 0.82 20.45 30.44
CA THR A 187 0.36 21.26 31.57
C THR A 187 0.69 22.74 31.30
N PRO A 188 0.08 23.69 32.04
CA PRO A 188 0.44 25.11 31.88
C PRO A 188 1.94 25.38 32.04
N ASP A 189 2.62 24.61 32.89
CA ASP A 189 4.01 24.83 33.27
C ASP A 189 5.00 23.93 32.49
N GLN A 190 4.55 22.80 31.92
CA GLN A 190 5.44 21.81 31.29
C GLN A 190 4.82 21.17 30.04
N PRO A 191 5.58 21.11 28.93
CA PRO A 191 5.14 20.39 27.74
C PRO A 191 5.08 18.89 27.98
N GLY A 192 4.13 18.22 27.34
CA GLY A 192 3.97 16.78 27.41
C GLY A 192 5.17 16.03 26.82
N THR A 193 5.57 14.96 27.50
CA THR A 193 6.75 14.15 27.21
C THR A 193 6.36 12.85 26.50
N TRP A 194 7.28 12.34 25.68
CA TRP A 194 7.14 11.03 25.03
C TRP A 194 7.62 9.94 25.98
N GLN A 195 6.84 8.88 26.12
CA GLN A 195 7.13 7.74 26.98
C GLN A 195 6.85 6.43 26.23
N PRO A 196 7.70 5.39 26.42
CA PRO A 196 7.49 4.08 25.79
C PRO A 196 6.34 3.30 26.45
N THR A 197 5.96 3.67 27.67
CA THR A 197 4.86 3.07 28.42
C THR A 197 3.92 4.17 28.88
N TRP A 198 2.62 3.94 28.79
CA TRP A 198 1.63 4.90 29.23
C TRP A 198 1.51 4.91 30.76
N PRO A 199 1.77 6.04 31.45
CA PRO A 199 1.93 6.05 32.90
C PRO A 199 0.60 6.08 33.68
N ASP A 200 -0.47 6.67 33.13
CA ASP A 200 -1.76 6.80 33.84
C ASP A 200 -2.92 6.19 33.03
N PRO A 201 -3.34 4.95 33.33
CA PRO A 201 -4.39 4.29 32.58
C PRO A 201 -5.78 4.94 32.70
N ARG A 202 -5.94 5.87 33.64
CA ARG A 202 -7.20 6.63 33.85
C ARG A 202 -7.34 7.81 32.88
N MET A 203 -6.30 8.10 32.10
CA MET A 203 -6.30 9.15 31.09
C MET A 203 -5.97 8.59 29.71
N LEU A 204 -6.37 9.33 28.66
CA LEU A 204 -5.96 9.05 27.29
C LEU A 204 -4.65 9.78 26.97
N PRO A 205 -3.74 9.18 26.17
CA PRO A 205 -2.60 9.91 25.61
C PRO A 205 -3.08 10.99 24.65
N ARG A 206 -2.31 12.07 24.52
CA ARG A 206 -2.67 13.14 23.57
C ARG A 206 -2.31 12.78 22.13
N VAL A 207 -1.19 12.08 21.99
CA VAL A 207 -0.69 11.58 20.70
C VAL A 207 -0.12 10.18 20.93
N VAL A 208 -0.47 9.26 20.05
CA VAL A 208 0.20 7.96 19.92
C VAL A 208 1.13 8.06 18.72
N ARG A 209 2.36 7.57 18.88
CA ARG A 209 3.30 7.38 17.80
C ARG A 209 3.50 5.90 17.53
N VAL A 210 3.51 5.57 16.25
CA VAL A 210 3.81 4.22 15.75
C VAL A 210 5.03 4.31 14.83
N GLU A 211 6.09 3.62 15.23
CA GLU A 211 7.35 3.53 14.49
C GLU A 211 7.61 2.06 14.15
N LEU A 212 7.65 1.75 12.86
CA LEU A 212 7.97 0.43 12.34
C LEU A 212 9.21 0.51 11.44
N LYS A 213 9.99 -0.56 11.38
CA LYS A 213 11.01 -0.81 10.36
C LYS A 213 10.59 -2.08 9.63
N LEU A 214 10.27 -1.94 8.35
CA LEU A 214 9.82 -3.05 7.52
C LEU A 214 11.02 -3.75 6.87
N ASP A 215 10.87 -5.03 6.58
CA ASP A 215 11.78 -5.73 5.67
C ASP A 215 11.45 -5.34 4.22
N GLY A 216 12.45 -4.79 3.51
CA GLY A 216 12.32 -4.40 2.11
C GLY A 216 12.86 -3.00 1.81
N LEU A 217 12.41 -2.44 0.69
CA LEU A 217 12.85 -1.15 0.14
C LEU A 217 12.02 0.05 0.62
N HIS A 218 10.90 -0.19 1.29
CA HIS A 218 9.96 0.86 1.68
C HIS A 218 10.08 1.17 3.16
N ASP A 219 10.48 2.39 3.48
CA ASP A 219 10.46 2.89 4.84
C ASP A 219 9.02 3.13 5.31
N TRP A 220 8.77 2.91 6.59
CA TRP A 220 7.52 3.30 7.24
C TRP A 220 7.58 4.80 7.60
N PRO A 221 6.73 5.66 7.02
CA PRO A 221 6.60 7.03 7.47
C PRO A 221 6.18 7.06 8.95
N ARG A 222 6.85 7.90 9.75
CA ARG A 222 6.47 8.12 11.15
C ARG A 222 4.98 8.49 11.24
N LEU A 223 4.23 7.69 12.00
CA LEU A 223 2.81 7.91 12.24
C LEU A 223 2.59 8.49 13.63
N ASP A 224 2.42 9.82 13.69
CA ASP A 224 1.90 10.50 14.89
C ASP A 224 0.40 10.70 14.71
N ALA A 225 -0.40 10.11 15.59
CA ALA A 225 -1.86 10.17 15.57
C ALA A 225 -2.37 10.87 16.84
N PRO A 226 -2.95 12.08 16.73
CA PRO A 226 -3.57 12.74 17.86
C PRO A 226 -4.88 12.04 18.23
N LEU A 227 -5.11 11.82 19.51
CA LEU A 227 -6.38 11.31 20.01
C LEU A 227 -7.34 12.48 20.18
N ARG A 228 -8.52 12.38 19.60
CA ARG A 228 -9.58 13.38 19.77
C ARG A 228 -10.41 12.96 20.98
N ILE A 229 -10.42 13.80 22.01
CA ILE A 229 -11.36 13.62 23.11
C ILE A 229 -12.71 14.16 22.61
N ASP A 230 -13.67 13.28 22.31
CA ASP A 230 -15.03 13.73 22.04
C ASP A 230 -15.66 14.29 23.33
N PRO A 231 -15.98 15.59 23.40
CA PRO A 231 -16.49 16.23 24.62
C PRO A 231 -17.86 15.69 25.08
N THR A 232 -18.57 14.98 24.20
CA THR A 232 -19.85 14.31 24.50
C THR A 232 -19.71 13.10 25.42
N ALA A 233 -18.53 12.49 25.53
CA ALA A 233 -18.31 11.34 26.44
C ALA A 233 -18.43 11.74 27.92
N GLY A 234 -18.02 12.96 28.29
CA GLY A 234 -18.19 13.48 29.66
C GLY A 234 -19.63 13.81 30.05
N LEU A 235 -20.49 14.13 29.07
CA LEU A 235 -21.89 14.50 29.29
C LEU A 235 -22.76 13.28 29.69
N GLY A 236 -22.46 12.09 29.17
CA GLY A 236 -23.14 10.85 29.57
C GLY A 236 -22.88 10.48 31.03
N GLN A 237 -21.64 10.70 31.49
CA GLN A 237 -21.22 10.41 32.87
C GLN A 237 -21.85 11.38 33.88
N GLN A 238 -22.01 12.66 33.53
CA GLN A 238 -22.72 13.63 34.36
C GLN A 238 -24.21 13.29 34.51
N MET A 239 -24.86 12.79 33.45
CA MET A 239 -26.25 12.33 33.53
C MET A 239 -26.44 11.08 34.38
N ASP A 240 -25.45 10.17 34.39
CA ASP A 240 -25.52 8.95 35.20
C ASP A 240 -25.28 9.24 36.69
N MET A 241 -24.41 10.19 37.03
CA MET A 241 -24.26 10.70 38.40
C MET A 241 -25.55 11.36 38.93
N LEU A 242 -26.26 12.11 38.08
CA LEU A 242 -27.55 12.70 38.43
C LEU A 242 -28.66 11.65 38.61
N ARG A 243 -28.52 10.48 38.00
CA ARG A 243 -29.47 9.36 38.11
C ARG A 243 -29.21 8.53 39.38
N GLY A 244 -27.95 8.41 39.82
CA GLY A 244 -27.57 7.78 41.09
C GLY A 244 -28.09 8.52 42.34
N LEU A 245 -28.16 9.85 42.29
CA LEU A 245 -28.67 10.68 43.40
C LEU A 245 -30.20 10.60 43.60
N ARG A 246 -30.95 10.03 42.65
CA ARG A 246 -32.41 9.81 42.78
C ARG A 246 -32.80 8.47 43.39
N ARG A 247 -31.84 7.58 43.69
CA ARG A 247 -32.11 6.22 44.20
C ARG A 247 -31.62 6.00 45.63
N GLN A 248 -31.80 6.97 46.53
CA GLN A 248 -31.71 6.68 47.98
C GLN A 248 -33.10 6.34 48.51
N PRO A 249 -33.41 5.05 48.82
CA PRO A 249 -34.58 4.73 49.61
C PRO A 249 -34.33 5.18 51.06
N VAL A 250 -35.18 6.09 51.55
CA VAL A 250 -35.26 6.43 52.97
C VAL A 250 -35.82 5.22 53.70
N THR A 251 -34.96 4.43 54.34
CA THR A 251 -35.39 3.39 55.28
C THR A 251 -35.77 4.04 56.60
N ARG A 252 -36.99 3.76 57.06
CA ARG A 252 -37.56 4.11 58.36
C ARG A 252 -37.39 2.95 59.34
#